data_AF-M2R3C2-F1
#
_entry.id   AF-M2R3C2-F1
#
_cell.length_a   1.000
_cell.length_b   1.000
_cell.length_c   1.000
_cell.angle_alpha   90.00
_cell.angle_beta   90.00
_cell.angle_gamma   90.00
#
_symmetry.space_group_name_H-M   'P 1'
#
loop_
_entity.id
_entity.type
_entity.pdbx_description
1 polymer ?
#
loop_
_entity_poly.entity_id
_entity_poly.type
_entity_poly.pdbx_seq_one_letter_code
_entity_poly.pdbx_strand_id
1 'polypeptide(L)'
;LLLCIVVLFALRSARKAQKPVPPGPKGWPIIGNFFDLPTSEPHVAASRWRSQYGDITSLNVLGMRIVHVHTGDAAKDLLVKRGAIYSDRPQTIMTTEL
;
A
#
# COMPACT_ATOMS: atom_id res chain seq x y z
N LEU A 1 27.74 11.66 11.20
CA LEU A 1 27.24 12.17 9.90
C LEU A 1 26.18 11.26 9.27
N LEU A 2 26.48 9.98 9.00
CA LEU A 2 25.50 9.02 8.43
C LEU A 2 24.21 8.90 9.26
N LEU A 3 24.33 8.80 10.59
CA LEU A 3 23.17 8.71 11.47
C LEU A 3 22.28 9.97 11.41
N CYS A 4 22.89 11.16 11.31
CA CYS A 4 22.16 12.41 11.12
C CYS A 4 21.46 12.46 9.75
N ILE A 5 22.08 11.94 8.69
CA ILE A 5 21.48 11.87 7.35
C ILE A 5 20.25 10.95 7.37
N VAL A 6 20.37 9.76 7.98
CA VAL A 6 19.26 8.81 8.13
C VAL A 6 18.11 9.42 8.93
N VAL A 7 18.41 10.08 10.05
CA VAL A 7 17.40 10.74 10.88
C VAL A 7 16.71 11.88 10.11
N LEU A 8 17.48 12.75 9.44
CA LEU A 8 16.91 13.83 8.63
C LEU A 8 16.04 13.31 7.48
N PHE A 9 16.44 12.20 6.86
CA PHE A 9 15.67 11.56 5.79
C PHE A 9 14.37 10.93 6.32
N ALA A 10 14.44 10.23 7.46
CA ALA A 10 13.28 9.66 8.12
C ALA A 10 12.28 10.74 8.55
N LEU A 11 12.76 11.84 9.15
CA LEU A 11 11.93 12.98 9.54
C LEU A 11 11.27 13.67 8.34
N ARG A 12 11.99 13.83 7.22
CA ARG A 12 11.41 14.36 5.98
C ARG A 12 10.36 13.44 5.39
N SER A 13 10.61 12.12 5.40
CA SER A 13 9.65 11.11 4.95
C SER A 13 8.37 11.13 5.79
N ALA A 14 8.51 11.21 7.12
CA ALA A 14 7.39 11.29 8.06
C ALA A 14 6.59 12.60 7.96
N ARG A 15 7.23 13.71 7.61
CA ARG A 15 6.58 15.03 7.43
C ARG A 15 5.88 15.20 6.08
N LYS A 16 6.00 14.25 5.16
CA LYS A 16 5.32 14.35 3.86
C LYS A 16 3.81 14.29 4.12
N ALA A 17 3.14 15.44 4.02
CA ALA A 17 1.71 15.58 4.25
C ALA A 17 0.95 14.50 3.49
N GLN A 18 0.44 13.51 4.23
CA GLN A 18 -0.34 12.45 3.62
C GLN A 18 -1.67 13.07 3.25
N LYS A 19 -1.96 13.13 1.93
CA LYS A 19 -3.34 13.22 1.46
C LYS A 19 -4.17 12.20 2.24
N PRO A 20 -5.46 12.45 2.53
CA PRO A 20 -6.29 11.48 3.25
C PRO A 20 -6.21 10.14 2.52
N VAL A 21 -5.48 9.20 3.11
CA VAL A 21 -5.27 7.85 2.60
C VAL A 21 -6.16 6.92 3.40
N PRO A 22 -6.68 5.85 2.78
CA PRO A 22 -7.38 4.81 3.52
C PRO A 22 -6.50 4.27 4.67
N PRO A 23 -7.11 3.87 5.79
CA PRO A 23 -6.38 3.31 6.93
C PRO A 23 -5.58 2.07 6.55
N GLY A 24 -4.52 1.75 7.29
CA GLY A 24 -3.72 0.56 7.05
C GLY A 24 -2.53 0.44 7.99
N PRO A 25 -1.79 -0.69 7.93
CA PRO A 25 -0.65 -0.91 8.81
C PRO A 25 0.44 0.13 8.53
N LYS A 26 1.01 0.66 9.61
CA LYS A 26 2.06 1.68 9.52
C LYS A 26 3.35 1.04 9.02
N GLY A 27 3.71 1.33 7.77
CA GLY A 27 4.96 0.89 7.18
C GLY A 27 6.19 1.60 7.79
N TRP A 28 7.35 0.96 7.65
CA TRP A 28 8.63 1.52 8.07
C TRP A 28 9.03 2.74 7.23
N PRO A 29 9.83 3.68 7.77
CA PRO A 29 10.42 4.74 6.95
C PRO A 29 11.17 4.14 5.75
N ILE A 30 11.03 4.77 4.58
CA ILE A 30 11.68 4.37 3.31
C ILE A 30 11.09 3.08 2.69
N ILE A 31 11.09 1.98 3.42
CA ILE A 31 10.73 0.63 2.92
C ILE A 31 9.20 0.41 2.92
N GLY A 32 8.50 1.01 3.88
CA GLY A 32 7.07 0.82 4.07
C GLY A 32 6.73 -0.55 4.68
N ASN A 33 5.63 -1.14 4.21
CA ASN A 33 5.04 -2.42 4.59
C ASN A 33 5.62 -3.61 3.83
N PHE A 34 6.82 -3.49 3.25
CA PHE A 34 7.43 -4.58 2.49
C PHE A 34 7.54 -5.87 3.32
N PHE A 35 7.92 -5.77 4.58
CA PHE A 35 7.99 -6.91 5.50
C PHE A 35 6.63 -7.41 5.99
N ASP A 36 5.57 -6.61 5.79
CA ASP A 36 4.20 -7.02 6.11
C ASP A 36 3.54 -7.74 4.93
N LEU A 37 4.22 -7.84 3.77
CA LEU A 37 3.67 -8.54 2.62
C LEU A 37 3.67 -10.06 2.86
N PRO A 38 2.50 -10.70 2.73
CA PRO A 38 2.40 -12.15 2.84
C PRO A 38 3.13 -12.81 1.67
N THR A 39 4.12 -13.65 1.96
CA THR A 39 4.77 -14.51 0.95
C THR A 39 3.88 -15.70 0.57
N SER A 40 3.05 -16.16 1.50
CA SER A 40 2.08 -17.24 1.34
C SER A 40 0.69 -16.73 1.70
N GLU A 41 -0.33 -17.18 0.97
CA GLU A 41 -1.75 -16.94 1.27
C GLU A 41 -2.14 -15.45 1.43
N PRO A 42 -1.97 -14.62 0.37
CA PRO A 42 -2.25 -13.19 0.46
C PRO A 42 -3.69 -12.85 0.85
N HIS A 43 -4.64 -13.76 0.56
CA HIS A 43 -6.04 -13.61 0.93
C HIS A 43 -6.26 -13.68 2.46
N VAL A 44 -5.45 -14.44 3.20
CA VAL A 44 -5.54 -14.54 4.67
C VAL A 44 -5.08 -13.23 5.32
N ALA A 45 -3.97 -12.68 4.85
CA ALA A 45 -3.49 -11.38 5.32
C ALA A 45 -4.49 -10.26 4.96
N ALA A 46 -5.07 -10.29 3.76
CA ALA A 46 -6.11 -9.35 3.36
C ALA A 46 -7.33 -9.41 4.30
N SER A 47 -7.81 -10.62 4.63
CA SER A 47 -8.89 -10.81 5.61
C SER A 47 -8.52 -10.23 6.98
N ARG A 48 -7.30 -10.46 7.46
CA ARG A 48 -6.80 -9.90 8.72
C ARG A 48 -6.74 -8.36 8.70
N TRP A 49 -6.37 -7.75 7.58
CA TRP A 49 -6.37 -6.30 7.43
C TRP A 49 -7.78 -5.73 7.36
N ARG A 50 -8.71 -6.41 6.68
CA ARG A 50 -10.13 -6.06 6.68
C ARG A 50 -10.66 -5.94 8.10
N SER A 51 -10.41 -6.95 8.94
CA SER A 51 -10.89 -6.95 10.32
C SER A 51 -10.30 -5.83 11.19
N GLN A 52 -9.09 -5.36 10.89
CA GLN A 52 -8.40 -4.34 11.69
C GLN A 52 -8.65 -2.90 11.20
N TYR A 53 -8.75 -2.71 9.89
CA TYR A 53 -8.72 -1.38 9.27
C TYR A 53 -10.00 -1.05 8.47
N GLY A 54 -10.87 -2.04 8.22
CA GLY A 54 -12.16 -1.87 7.55
C GLY A 54 -12.17 -2.28 6.08
N ASP A 55 -13.15 -1.79 5.34
CA ASP A 55 -13.47 -2.27 3.98
C ASP A 55 -12.47 -1.85 2.89
N ILE A 56 -11.69 -0.80 3.14
CA ILE A 56 -10.63 -0.32 2.25
C ILE A 56 -9.38 -0.09 3.06
N THR A 57 -8.28 -0.73 2.67
CA THR A 57 -7.02 -0.64 3.39
C THR A 57 -5.86 -0.26 2.48
N SER A 58 -4.97 0.62 2.93
CA SER A 58 -3.80 1.03 2.14
C SER A 58 -2.48 0.54 2.73
N LEU A 59 -1.56 0.14 1.85
CA LEU A 59 -0.21 -0.28 2.15
C LEU A 59 0.76 0.56 1.32
N ASN A 60 1.96 0.78 1.84
CA ASN A 60 3.03 1.38 1.07
C ASN A 60 4.18 0.38 0.97
N VAL A 61 4.57 -0.06 -0.21
CA VAL A 61 5.64 -1.03 -0.42
C VAL A 61 6.69 -0.39 -1.30
N LEU A 62 7.91 -0.16 -0.77
CA LEU A 62 9.02 0.42 -1.52
C LEU A 62 8.65 1.73 -2.26
N GLY A 63 7.77 2.53 -1.68
CA GLY A 63 7.28 3.79 -2.26
C GLY A 63 6.03 3.66 -3.16
N MET A 64 5.63 2.43 -3.51
CA MET A 64 4.39 2.15 -4.23
C MET A 64 3.22 2.00 -3.26
N ARG A 65 2.12 2.73 -3.49
CA ARG A 65 0.90 2.57 -2.69
C ARG A 65 0.03 1.47 -3.27
N ILE A 66 -0.28 0.47 -2.46
CA ILE A 66 -1.21 -0.60 -2.80
C ILE A 66 -2.49 -0.39 -1.98
N VAL A 67 -3.65 -0.38 -2.63
CA VAL A 67 -4.95 -0.27 -1.97
C VAL A 67 -5.69 -1.60 -2.12
N HIS A 68 -6.03 -2.21 -0.99
CA HIS A 68 -6.86 -3.41 -0.94
C HIS A 68 -8.32 -3.02 -0.72
N VAL A 69 -9.19 -3.62 -1.51
CA VAL A 69 -10.64 -3.45 -1.45
C VAL A 69 -11.25 -4.77 -1.02
N HIS A 70 -11.93 -4.79 0.12
CA HIS A 70 -12.37 -6.03 0.75
C HIS A 70 -13.84 -6.37 0.51
N THR A 71 -14.68 -5.39 0.12
CA THR A 71 -16.12 -5.58 -0.14
C THR A 71 -16.46 -5.51 -1.63
N GLY A 72 -17.51 -6.24 -2.02
CA GLY A 72 -18.05 -6.18 -3.37
C GLY A 72 -18.61 -4.79 -3.72
N ASP A 73 -19.24 -4.11 -2.76
CA ASP A 73 -19.78 -2.75 -2.98
C ASP A 73 -18.68 -1.73 -3.26
N ALA A 74 -17.60 -1.73 -2.45
CA ALA A 74 -16.46 -0.86 -2.69
C ALA A 74 -15.74 -1.20 -4.00
N ALA A 75 -15.64 -2.49 -4.34
CA ALA A 75 -15.06 -2.92 -5.61
C ALA A 75 -15.90 -2.45 -6.81
N LYS A 76 -17.24 -2.53 -6.71
CA LYS A 76 -18.15 -2.03 -7.74
C LYS A 76 -18.06 -0.50 -7.88
N ASP A 77 -17.98 0.22 -6.78
CA ASP A 77 -17.89 1.68 -6.80
C ASP A 77 -16.56 2.18 -7.38
N LEU A 78 -15.46 1.50 -7.08
CA LEU A 78 -14.13 1.87 -7.56
C LEU A 78 -13.87 1.31 -8.96
N LEU A 79 -13.97 0.00 -9.16
CA LEU A 79 -13.52 -0.65 -10.39
C LEU A 79 -14.57 -0.62 -11.52
N VAL A 80 -15.86 -0.54 -11.19
CA VAL A 80 -16.94 -0.50 -12.20
C VAL A 80 -17.38 0.94 -12.46
N LYS A 81 -17.94 1.62 -11.44
CA LYS A 81 -18.49 2.99 -11.63
C LYS A 81 -17.40 4.00 -12.00
N ARG A 82 -16.19 3.84 -11.46
CA ARG A 82 -15.03 4.71 -11.72
C ARG A 82 -13.94 4.00 -12.51
N GLY A 83 -14.30 2.96 -13.26
CA GLY A 83 -13.36 2.13 -14.02
C GLY A 83 -12.43 2.95 -14.91
N ALA A 84 -12.93 3.99 -15.59
CA ALA A 84 -12.11 4.86 -16.45
C ALA A 84 -10.95 5.57 -15.72
N ILE A 85 -11.02 5.73 -14.39
CA ILE A 85 -9.97 6.36 -13.57
C ILE A 85 -8.96 5.30 -13.08
N TYR A 86 -9.41 4.07 -12.84
CA TYR A 86 -8.63 3.02 -12.18
C TYR A 86 -8.31 1.80 -13.08
N SER A 87 -8.65 1.85 -14.36
CA SER A 87 -8.41 0.77 -15.33
C SER A 87 -6.98 0.71 -15.85
N ASP A 88 -6.10 1.60 -15.37
CA ASP A 88 -4.70 1.62 -15.77
C ASP A 88 -3.95 0.38 -15.27
N ARG A 89 -3.05 -0.16 -16.09
CA ARG A 89 -2.32 -1.40 -15.79
C ARG A 89 -0.87 -1.08 -15.50
N PRO A 90 -0.41 -1.19 -14.24
CA PRO A 90 0.99 -0.91 -13.92
C PRO A 90 1.88 -1.90 -14.66
N GLN A 91 2.82 -1.36 -15.46
CA GLN A 91 3.84 -2.19 -16.08
C GLN A 91 4.76 -2.73 -14.99
N THR A 92 4.58 -4.02 -14.67
CA THR A 92 5.51 -4.72 -13.79
C THR A 92 6.70 -5.11 -14.66
N ILE A 93 7.86 -4.49 -14.45
CA ILE A 93 9.11 -4.96 -15.05
C ILE A 93 9.30 -6.36 -14.50
N MET A 94 9.07 -7.34 -15.35
CA MET A 94 9.03 -8.73 -14.98
C MET A 94 10.38 -9.14 -14.37
N THR A 95 10.33 -9.67 -13.16
CA THR A 95 11.39 -10.49 -12.55
C THR A 95 11.55 -11.86 -13.26
N THR A 96 10.97 -12.05 -14.45
CA THR A 96 11.04 -13.29 -15.24
C THR A 96 12.02 -13.24 -16.40
N GLU A 97 12.88 -12.21 -16.46
CA GLU A 97 14.01 -12.13 -17.40
C GLU A 97 15.34 -12.21 -16.62
N LEU A 98 15.52 -13.29 -15.85
CA LEU A 98 16.83 -13.75 -15.37
C LEU A 98 17.17 -15.08 -16.05
#